data_AF-A0A316DHC8-F1
#
_entry.id   AF-A0A316DHC8-F1
#
_cell.length_a   1.000
_cell.length_b   1.000
_cell.length_c   1.000
_cell.angle_alpha   90.00
_cell.angle_beta   90.00
_cell.angle_gamma   90.00
#
_symmetry.space_group_name_H-M   'P 1'
#
loop_
_entity.id
_entity.type
_entity.pdbx_description
1 polymer ?
#
loop_
_entity_poly.entity_id
_entity_poly.type
_entity_poly.pdbx_seq_one_letter_code
_entity_poly.pdbx_strand_id
1 'polypeptide(L)'
;MGLELGGNPTQRIGILSFVKVSASTILRLIIKCPFQPIILPKIIGVDDWAFKKRFDYGTIIVDLEKNKVIDLLPDREAKTLTKWPLEHPSVEIIF
;
A
#
# COMPACT_ATOMS: atom_id res chain seq x y z
N MET A 1 1.78 -15.59 4.85
CA MET A 1 3.01 -15.22 5.59
C MET A 1 3.73 -14.07 4.90
N GLY A 2 4.27 -14.26 3.69
CA GLY A 2 4.96 -13.19 2.94
C GLY A 2 4.13 -11.91 2.75
N LEU A 3 2.88 -12.04 2.33
CA LEU A 3 1.99 -10.91 2.04
C LEU A 3 1.67 -10.06 3.28
N GLU A 4 1.56 -10.70 4.45
CA GLU A 4 1.21 -10.06 5.73
C GLU A 4 2.43 -9.49 6.46
N LEU A 5 3.56 -10.21 6.40
CA LEU A 5 4.74 -9.92 7.23
C LEU A 5 5.91 -9.32 6.45
N GLY A 6 5.87 -9.35 5.12
CA GLY A 6 6.97 -8.93 4.25
C GLY A 6 8.16 -9.90 4.25
N GLY A 7 9.25 -9.49 3.57
CA GLY A 7 10.39 -10.38 3.27
C GLY A 7 11.18 -10.85 4.49
N ASN A 8 11.70 -9.93 5.31
CA ASN A 8 12.61 -10.25 6.41
C ASN A 8 11.96 -11.09 7.53
N PRO A 9 10.76 -10.75 8.04
CA PRO A 9 10.10 -11.58 9.04
C PRO A 9 9.72 -12.96 8.48
N THR A 10 9.25 -13.02 7.24
CA THR A 10 8.91 -14.31 6.59
C THR A 10 10.14 -15.19 6.38
N GLN A 11 11.30 -14.62 6.02
CA GLN A 11 12.56 -15.37 5.95
C GLN A 11 12.90 -15.98 7.32
N ARG A 12 12.79 -15.22 8.41
CA ARG A 12 13.10 -15.71 9.77
C ARG A 12 12.19 -16.88 10.17
N ILE A 13 10.89 -16.79 9.88
CA ILE A 13 9.93 -17.88 10.14
C ILE A 13 10.19 -19.09 9.22
N GLY A 14 10.57 -18.85 7.97
CA GLY A 14 10.91 -19.91 7.01
C GLY A 14 12.04 -20.80 7.50
N ILE A 15 13.07 -20.22 8.14
CA ILE A 15 14.18 -20.99 8.75
C ILE A 15 13.65 -21.96 9.82
N LEU A 16 12.70 -21.53 10.65
CA LEU A 16 12.07 -22.37 11.68
C LEU A 16 11.21 -23.49 11.08
N SER A 17 10.74 -23.31 9.85
CA SER A 17 9.89 -24.26 9.13
C SER A 17 10.67 -25.09 8.09
N PHE A 18 12.01 -25.11 8.18
CA PHE A 18 12.92 -25.80 7.24
C PHE A 18 12.84 -25.34 5.76
N VAL A 19 12.29 -24.15 5.50
CA VAL A 19 12.21 -23.55 4.16
C VAL A 19 13.28 -22.47 4.03
N LYS A 20 14.33 -22.75 3.24
CA LYS A 20 15.41 -21.78 2.95
C LYS A 20 15.05 -20.91 1.75
N VAL A 21 14.51 -19.72 2.02
CA VAL A 21 14.28 -18.66 1.02
C VAL A 21 14.80 -17.32 1.52
N SER A 22 15.42 -16.52 0.64
CA SER A 22 15.86 -15.17 1.02
C SER A 22 14.69 -14.18 1.04
N ALA A 23 14.80 -13.13 1.85
CA ALA A 23 13.83 -12.04 1.93
C ALA A 23 13.59 -11.41 0.54
N SER A 24 14.65 -11.25 -0.26
CA SER A 24 14.54 -10.73 -1.64
C SER A 24 13.80 -11.68 -2.58
N THR A 25 13.85 -12.99 -2.33
CA THR A 25 13.06 -13.98 -3.08
C THR A 25 11.60 -13.88 -2.68
N ILE A 26 11.31 -13.77 -1.39
CA ILE A 26 9.95 -13.57 -0.87
C ILE A 26 9.33 -12.29 -1.46
N LEU A 27 10.06 -11.17 -1.44
CA LEU A 27 9.57 -9.90 -2.02
C LEU A 27 9.29 -10.02 -3.53
N ARG A 28 10.17 -10.69 -4.29
CA ARG A 28 9.91 -10.95 -5.72
C ARG A 28 8.66 -11.79 -5.96
N LEU A 29 8.37 -12.76 -5.10
CA LEU A 29 7.15 -13.56 -5.18
C LEU A 29 5.91 -12.74 -4.82
N ILE A 30 5.99 -11.90 -3.79
CA ILE A 30 4.90 -11.00 -3.40
C ILE A 30 4.55 -10.04 -4.54
N ILE A 31 5.56 -9.42 -5.16
CA ILE A 31 5.36 -8.49 -6.29
C ILE A 31 4.68 -9.17 -7.49
N LYS A 32 4.94 -10.47 -7.70
CA LYS A 32 4.33 -11.26 -8.78
C LYS A 32 2.96 -11.85 -8.42
N CYS A 33 2.54 -11.74 -7.16
CA CYS A 33 1.27 -12.27 -6.71
C CYS A 33 0.13 -11.40 -7.28
N PRO A 34 -0.97 -11.99 -7.79
CA PRO A 34 -2.11 -11.19 -8.25
C PRO A 34 -2.64 -10.34 -7.10
N PHE A 35 -2.81 -9.05 -7.37
CA PHE A 35 -3.39 -8.13 -6.41
C PHE A 35 -4.88 -8.42 -6.27
N GLN A 36 -5.37 -8.56 -5.04
CA GLN A 36 -6.81 -8.65 -4.82
C GLN A 36 -7.42 -7.27 -5.03
N PRO A 37 -8.46 -7.14 -5.87
CA PRO A 37 -9.11 -5.86 -6.08
C PRO A 37 -9.65 -5.32 -4.75
N ILE A 38 -9.29 -4.09 -4.43
CA ILE A 38 -9.81 -3.39 -3.26
C ILE A 38 -11.24 -2.98 -3.57
N ILE A 39 -12.16 -3.34 -2.67
CA ILE A 39 -13.50 -2.77 -2.69
C ILE A 39 -13.36 -1.32 -2.22
N LEU A 40 -13.64 -0.37 -3.12
CA LEU A 40 -13.56 1.05 -2.83
C LEU A 40 -14.44 1.38 -1.62
N PRO A 41 -13.88 1.92 -0.53
CA PRO A 41 -14.66 2.33 0.62
C PRO A 41 -15.45 3.58 0.31
N LYS A 42 -16.42 3.89 1.17
CA LYS A 42 -17.12 5.16 1.09
C LYS A 42 -16.30 6.25 1.73
N ILE A 43 -15.55 5.97 2.79
CA ILE A 43 -14.83 7.00 3.53
C ILE A 43 -13.33 6.81 3.36
N ILE A 44 -12.65 7.83 2.84
CA ILE A 44 -11.19 7.87 2.76
C ILE A 44 -10.58 9.01 3.56
N GLY A 45 -9.38 8.77 4.06
CA GLY A 45 -8.47 9.75 4.61
C GLY A 45 -7.31 9.99 3.65
N VAL A 46 -6.85 11.23 3.60
CA VAL A 46 -5.75 11.68 2.74
C VAL A 46 -4.66 12.25 3.63
N ASP A 47 -3.42 11.80 3.46
CA ASP A 47 -2.27 12.32 4.22
C ASP A 47 -1.00 12.39 3.33
N ASP A 48 0.01 13.08 3.81
CA ASP A 48 1.32 13.17 3.18
C ASP A 48 2.15 11.90 3.45
N TRP A 49 2.65 11.27 2.39
CA TRP A 49 3.58 10.15 2.47
C TRP A 49 5.00 10.56 2.12
N ALA A 50 5.99 10.00 2.82
CA ALA A 50 7.39 10.18 2.47
C ALA A 50 7.98 8.86 1.93
N PHE A 51 8.20 8.78 0.61
CA PHE A 51 8.89 7.63 -0.01
C PHE A 51 10.33 7.52 0.48
N LYS A 52 11.00 8.67 0.56
CA LYS A 52 12.31 8.83 1.18
C LYS A 52 12.25 10.04 2.08
N LYS A 53 12.36 9.79 3.38
CA LYS A 53 12.29 10.82 4.43
C LYS A 53 13.12 12.05 4.06
N ARG A 54 12.48 13.23 3.97
CA ARG A 54 13.05 14.55 3.60
C ARG A 54 13.45 14.75 2.12
N PHE A 55 13.16 13.83 1.22
CA PHE A 55 13.55 13.94 -0.19
C PHE A 55 12.36 13.89 -1.13
N ASP A 56 11.49 12.91 -0.92
CA ASP A 56 10.45 12.58 -1.86
C ASP A 56 9.18 12.28 -1.12
N TYR A 57 8.13 13.02 -1.47
CA TYR A 57 6.85 12.97 -0.82
C TYR A 57 5.72 12.88 -1.84
N GLY A 58 4.77 12.02 -1.54
CA GLY A 58 3.52 11.90 -2.27
C GLY A 58 2.34 12.00 -1.31
N THR A 59 1.20 11.50 -1.75
CA THR A 59 -0.03 11.48 -0.97
C THR A 59 -0.51 10.05 -0.78
N ILE A 60 -0.77 9.64 0.46
CA ILE A 60 -1.35 8.35 0.79
C ILE A 60 -2.86 8.48 0.95
N ILE A 61 -3.59 7.53 0.37
CA ILE A 61 -5.03 7.42 0.48
C ILE A 61 -5.35 6.17 1.28
N VAL A 62 -6.07 6.34 2.37
CA VAL A 62 -6.37 5.29 3.35
C VAL A 62 -7.88 5.12 3.48
N ASP A 63 -8.34 3.87 3.44
CA ASP A 63 -9.68 3.46 3.84
C ASP A 63 -9.79 3.62 5.36
N LEU A 64 -10.59 4.60 5.81
CA LEU A 64 -10.79 4.85 7.23
C LEU A 64 -11.72 3.83 7.89
N GLU A 65 -12.55 3.12 7.10
CA GLU A 65 -13.44 2.08 7.63
C GLU A 65 -12.65 0.81 7.97
N LYS A 66 -11.66 0.46 7.13
CA LYS A 66 -10.86 -0.78 7.29
C LYS A 66 -9.43 -0.54 7.78
N ASN A 67 -9.00 0.72 7.94
CA ASN A 67 -7.62 1.11 8.22
C ASN A 67 -6.63 0.47 7.23
N LYS A 68 -6.96 0.52 5.93
CA LYS A 68 -6.13 -0.07 4.86
C LYS A 68 -5.71 0.98 3.86
N VAL A 69 -4.46 0.92 3.42
CA VAL A 69 -3.98 1.77 2.31
C VAL A 69 -4.69 1.33 1.03
N ILE A 70 -5.28 2.30 0.34
CA ILE A 70 -5.96 2.10 -0.94
C ILE A 70 -4.99 2.39 -2.07
N ASP A 71 -4.36 3.55 -2.00
CA ASP A 71 -3.48 4.04 -3.05
C ASP A 71 -2.41 4.98 -2.50
N LEU A 72 -1.36 5.14 -3.29
CA LEU A 72 -0.25 6.02 -3.00
C LEU A 72 0.10 6.82 -4.25
N LEU A 73 -0.29 8.10 -4.24
CA LEU A 73 -0.06 9.02 -5.34
C LEU A 73 1.42 9.44 -5.40
N PRO A 74 1.97 9.62 -6.61
CA PRO A 74 3.40 9.90 -6.80
C PRO A 74 3.81 11.32 -6.37
N ASP A 75 2.85 12.22 -6.17
CA ASP A 75 3.10 13.63 -5.87
C ASP A 75 2.07 14.19 -4.88
N ARG A 76 2.25 15.46 -4.51
CA ARG A 76 1.39 16.23 -3.60
C ARG A 76 0.48 17.22 -4.33
N GLU A 77 0.40 17.13 -5.65
CA GLU A 77 -0.32 18.11 -6.43
C GLU A 77 -1.83 17.95 -6.22
N ALA A 78 -2.50 19.06 -5.89
CA ALA A 78 -3.95 19.09 -5.81
C ALA A 78 -4.64 18.60 -7.10
N LYS A 79 -3.95 18.71 -8.25
CA LYS A 79 -4.45 18.18 -9.54
C LYS A 79 -4.47 16.66 -9.55
N THR A 80 -3.39 16.02 -9.10
CA THR A 80 -3.30 14.55 -9.02
C THR A 80 -4.28 14.03 -7.97
N LEU A 81 -4.37 14.71 -6.82
CA LEU A 81 -5.37 14.40 -5.80
C LEU A 81 -6.80 14.51 -6.35
N THR A 82 -7.17 15.61 -7.03
CA THR A 82 -8.54 15.82 -7.51
C THR A 82 -8.93 14.85 -8.64
N LYS A 83 -7.95 14.37 -9.42
CA LYS A 83 -8.20 13.36 -10.46
C LYS A 83 -8.59 12.02 -9.88
N TRP A 84 -8.00 11.64 -8.74
CA TRP A 84 -8.22 10.31 -8.16
C TRP A 84 -9.70 10.04 -7.80
N PRO A 85 -10.43 10.94 -7.10
CA PRO A 85 -11.87 10.77 -6.86
C PRO A 85 -12.73 10.75 -8.13
N LEU A 86 -12.30 11.40 -9.21
CA LEU A 86 -13.03 11.37 -10.49
C LEU A 86 -12.99 9.97 -11.12
N GLU A 87 -11.89 9.24 -10.91
CA GLU A 87 -11.76 7.84 -11.33
C GLU A 87 -12.45 6.88 -10.35
N HIS A 88 -12.79 7.35 -9.13
CA HIS A 88 -13.40 6.60 -8.05
C HIS A 88 -14.67 7.27 -7.48
N PRO A 89 -15.76 7.37 -8.26
CA PRO A 89 -16.94 8.16 -7.91
C PRO A 89 -17.75 7.63 -6.71
N SER A 90 -17.46 6.42 -6.22
CA SER A 90 -18.10 5.84 -5.04
C SER A 90 -17.54 6.33 -3.70
N VAL A 91 -16.52 7.20 -3.73
CA VAL A 91 -15.72 7.61 -2.58
C VAL A 91 -16.12 9.01 -2.09
N GLU A 92 -16.28 9.15 -0.78
CA GLU A 92 -16.44 10.38 -0.01
C GLU A 92 -15.14 10.69 0.74
N ILE A 93 -14.64 11.91 0.57
CA ILE A 93 -13.32 12.32 1.08
C ILE A 93 -13.51 13.08 2.40
N ILE A 94 -12.77 12.67 3.44
CA ILE A 94 -12.67 13.41 4.69
C ILE A 94 -11.25 13.97 4.81
N PHE A 95 -11.15 15.28 5.01
CA PHE A 95 -9.91 16.04 5.21
C PHE A 95 -9.65 16.30 6.69
#